data_AF-A0A661MIQ9-F1
#
_entry.id   AF-A0A661MIQ9-F1
#
_cell.length_a   1.000
_cell.length_b   1.000
_cell.length_c   1.000
_cell.angle_alpha   90.00
_cell.angle_beta   90.00
_cell.angle_gamma   90.00
#
_symmetry.space_group_name_H-M   'P 1'
#
loop_
_entity.id
_entity.type
_entity.pdbx_description
1 polymer ?
#
loop_
_entity_poly.entity_id
_entity_poly.type
_entity_poly.pdbx_seq_one_letter_code
_entity_poly.pdbx_strand_id
1 'polypeptide(L)'
;MESFFSKLRESMMKGDRINIILAAITVTLFWTSNVLGLSIHCTKDDFDRIIQVKESDESLFNIVYSYDSIGNRLSITSQGPTLPPLEASDTGFFSLDNTTLQITVTTYDEKYGDLTYEVAIGTSPGQTDVLDWTEAEIGPNGNVTLGGLNLPLNQKYFVSVRVRNFAGDIVTNEASTDGVIVLDSQEDPDGDGFDNETEVSVMSNPLDPNSFPAETTITLYPGMNLVAIPAEVAYVPYLSSWVSGLGDPSEIDQILYLDKDTGKFVVFKPGQTPPQDVILQGGDALVVYSRVEKTVTFHTILCAEPELVPGFNLVGFSCPPENYTAYDLLEDYGSDTVTSIRRFSPQKGAYEAAGFDENENIIGINFPIVRGEGYIVFVKP
;
A
#
# COMPACT_ATOMS: atom_id res chain seq x y z
N MET A 1 14.18 -26.99 -52.17
CA MET A 1 13.82 -27.81 -51.00
C MET A 1 13.14 -29.12 -51.40
N GLU A 2 12.06 -29.11 -52.19
CA GLU A 2 11.40 -30.36 -52.62
C GLU A 2 12.28 -31.33 -53.44
N SER A 3 13.15 -30.82 -54.32
CA SER A 3 14.11 -31.67 -55.05
C SER A 3 15.13 -32.37 -54.14
N PHE A 4 15.44 -31.80 -52.97
CA PHE A 4 16.39 -32.38 -52.02
C PHE A 4 15.71 -33.52 -51.23
N PHE A 5 14.53 -33.27 -50.69
CA PHE A 5 13.75 -34.28 -49.98
C PHE A 5 13.23 -35.41 -50.89
N SER A 6 12.92 -35.12 -52.16
CA SER A 6 12.57 -36.15 -53.16
C SER A 6 13.74 -37.09 -53.43
N LYS A 7 14.96 -36.56 -53.65
CA LYS A 7 16.17 -37.37 -53.86
C LYS A 7 16.59 -38.12 -52.60
N LEU A 8 16.41 -37.53 -51.43
CA LEU A 8 16.65 -38.18 -50.13
C LEU A 8 15.70 -39.38 -49.94
N ARG A 9 14.40 -39.19 -50.24
CA ARG A 9 13.38 -40.24 -50.14
C ARG A 9 13.61 -41.38 -51.15
N GLU A 10 14.02 -41.06 -52.37
CA GLU A 10 14.31 -42.04 -53.43
C GLU A 10 15.58 -42.87 -53.13
N SER A 11 16.60 -42.24 -52.53
CA SER A 11 17.82 -42.91 -52.07
C SER A 11 17.58 -43.79 -50.84
N MET A 12 16.69 -43.38 -49.93
CA MET A 12 16.29 -44.19 -48.77
C MET A 12 15.40 -45.39 -49.12
N MET A 13 14.53 -45.28 -50.14
CA MET A 13 13.70 -46.39 -50.63
C MET A 13 14.51 -47.49 -51.34
N LYS A 14 15.72 -47.16 -51.83
CA LYS A 14 16.67 -48.13 -52.41
C LYS A 14 17.60 -48.78 -51.37
N GLY A 15 17.51 -48.36 -50.10
CA GLY A 15 18.33 -48.90 -49.01
C GLY A 15 19.75 -48.34 -48.94
N ASP A 16 20.02 -47.20 -49.60
CA ASP A 16 21.35 -46.57 -49.55
C ASP A 16 21.55 -45.79 -48.23
N ARG A 17 22.77 -45.84 -47.68
CA ARG A 17 23.15 -45.07 -46.48
C ARG A 17 23.40 -43.60 -46.82
N ILE A 18 22.78 -42.67 -46.07
CA ILE A 18 22.99 -41.23 -46.21
C ILE A 18 23.68 -40.70 -44.95
N ASN A 19 24.89 -40.17 -45.10
CA ASN A 19 25.63 -39.51 -44.02
C ASN A 19 25.41 -38.00 -44.09
N ILE A 20 24.77 -37.42 -43.07
CA ILE A 20 24.73 -35.97 -42.86
C ILE A 20 25.78 -35.65 -41.80
N ILE A 21 26.86 -34.99 -42.21
CA ILE A 21 27.96 -34.61 -41.31
C ILE A 21 27.63 -33.26 -40.70
N LEU A 22 27.11 -33.28 -39.46
CA LEU A 22 27.29 -32.20 -38.50
C LEU A 22 28.35 -32.70 -37.52
N ALA A 23 29.47 -31.99 -37.45
CA ALA A 23 30.67 -32.45 -36.77
C ALA A 23 30.36 -32.80 -35.30
N ALA A 24 30.59 -34.08 -34.96
CA ALA A 24 30.55 -34.67 -33.61
C ALA A 24 29.20 -35.00 -32.96
N ILE A 25 28.11 -35.17 -33.72
CA ILE A 25 26.84 -35.68 -33.15
C ILE A 25 26.34 -36.91 -33.93
N THR A 26 26.02 -37.99 -33.22
CA THR A 26 25.31 -39.12 -33.84
C THR A 26 23.82 -38.90 -33.68
N VAL A 27 23.12 -38.69 -34.79
CA VAL A 27 21.67 -38.49 -34.81
C VAL A 27 21.00 -39.78 -35.29
N THR A 28 20.13 -40.36 -34.46
CA THR A 28 19.29 -41.48 -34.84
C THR A 28 17.87 -41.00 -35.04
N LEU A 29 17.35 -41.16 -36.26
CA LEU A 29 15.95 -40.91 -36.61
C LEU A 29 15.17 -42.21 -36.47
N PHE A 30 14.03 -42.19 -35.77
CA PHE A 30 13.14 -43.34 -35.70
C PHE A 30 11.67 -42.92 -35.86
N TRP A 31 10.85 -43.89 -36.29
CA TRP A 31 9.44 -43.69 -36.59
C TRP A 31 8.58 -44.43 -35.58
N THR A 32 7.67 -43.71 -34.91
CA THR A 32 6.48 -44.30 -34.31
C THR A 32 5.26 -43.47 -34.72
N SER A 33 4.34 -44.08 -35.46
CA SER A 33 2.97 -43.60 -35.72
C SER A 33 2.83 -42.07 -35.92
N ASN A 34 3.44 -41.57 -37.00
CA ASN A 34 3.33 -40.20 -37.54
C ASN A 34 4.00 -39.04 -36.78
N VAL A 35 4.91 -39.32 -35.83
CA VAL A 35 5.78 -38.27 -35.26
C VAL A 35 7.24 -38.59 -35.60
N LEU A 36 7.97 -37.57 -36.08
CA LEU A 36 9.42 -37.67 -36.33
C LEU A 36 10.15 -37.45 -34.99
N GLY A 37 10.74 -38.51 -34.43
CA GLY A 37 11.58 -38.42 -33.25
C GLY A 37 13.05 -38.22 -33.62
N LEU A 38 13.70 -37.22 -33.03
CA LEU A 38 15.13 -36.97 -33.15
C LEU A 38 15.85 -37.41 -31.86
N SER A 39 16.77 -38.37 -31.93
CA SER A 39 17.62 -38.75 -30.80
C SER A 39 19.06 -38.28 -31.05
N ILE A 40 19.56 -37.43 -30.16
CA ILE A 40 20.92 -36.88 -30.21
C ILE A 40 21.81 -37.70 -29.27
N HIS A 41 22.86 -38.32 -29.79
CA HIS A 41 23.93 -38.95 -29.00
C HIS A 41 25.21 -38.12 -29.12
N CYS A 42 25.62 -37.52 -28.01
CA CYS A 42 26.87 -36.80 -27.84
C CYS A 42 27.62 -37.37 -26.62
N THR A 43 28.93 -37.13 -26.53
CA THR A 43 29.69 -37.49 -25.32
C THR A 43 29.27 -36.58 -24.17
N LYS A 44 29.43 -37.02 -22.91
CA LYS A 44 29.14 -36.17 -21.74
C LYS A 44 29.89 -34.84 -21.81
N ASP A 45 31.15 -34.88 -22.23
CA ASP A 45 32.00 -33.69 -22.40
C ASP A 45 31.49 -32.75 -23.52
N ASP A 46 30.95 -33.28 -24.63
CA ASP A 46 30.37 -32.46 -25.70
C ASP A 46 28.99 -31.89 -25.31
N PHE A 47 28.21 -32.64 -24.51
CA PHE A 47 26.97 -32.16 -23.93
C PHE A 47 27.22 -31.02 -22.93
N ASP A 48 28.19 -31.20 -22.02
CA ASP A 48 28.60 -30.22 -21.02
C ASP A 48 29.25 -28.96 -21.65
N ARG A 49 29.83 -29.08 -22.86
CA ARG A 49 30.33 -27.96 -23.67
C ARG A 49 29.22 -27.17 -24.36
N ILE A 50 28.15 -27.84 -24.78
CA ILE A 50 27.01 -27.21 -25.47
C ILE A 50 26.03 -26.63 -24.43
N ILE A 51 25.93 -27.24 -23.26
CA ILE A 51 25.07 -26.87 -22.14
C ILE A 51 25.87 -26.97 -20.84
N GLN A 52 26.32 -25.84 -20.29
CA GLN A 52 26.89 -25.82 -18.95
C GLN A 52 25.78 -25.50 -17.94
N VAL A 53 25.46 -26.45 -17.06
CA VAL A 53 24.59 -26.22 -15.89
C VAL A 53 25.50 -26.01 -14.68
N LYS A 54 25.48 -24.81 -14.11
CA LYS A 54 26.15 -24.55 -12.83
C LYS A 54 25.11 -24.59 -11.72
N GLU A 55 25.10 -25.67 -10.96
CA GLU A 55 24.32 -25.78 -9.72
C GLU A 55 25.02 -24.94 -8.63
N SER A 56 24.25 -24.11 -7.92
CA SER A 56 24.69 -23.50 -6.66
C SER A 56 24.44 -24.44 -5.49
N ASP A 57 25.03 -24.13 -4.33
CA ASP A 57 25.17 -25.02 -3.14
C ASP A 57 23.87 -25.61 -2.57
N GLU A 58 22.67 -25.27 -3.08
CA GLU A 58 21.39 -25.70 -2.52
C GLU A 58 20.35 -26.19 -3.55
N SER A 59 20.70 -26.49 -4.80
CA SER A 59 19.75 -26.96 -5.84
C SER A 59 18.58 -25.98 -6.16
N LEU A 60 18.75 -24.70 -5.84
CA LEU A 60 17.74 -23.67 -6.05
C LEU A 60 17.80 -23.06 -7.46
N PHE A 61 18.97 -23.02 -8.11
CA PHE A 61 19.17 -22.34 -9.39
C PHE A 61 19.79 -23.25 -10.44
N ASN A 62 19.21 -23.22 -11.64
CA ASN A 62 19.79 -23.77 -12.85
C ASN A 62 20.19 -22.62 -13.77
N ILE A 63 21.49 -22.28 -13.80
CA ILE A 63 22.03 -21.40 -14.84
C ILE A 63 22.48 -22.26 -16.00
N VAL A 64 21.78 -22.12 -17.12
CA VAL A 64 22.01 -22.85 -18.37
C VAL A 64 22.67 -21.90 -19.35
N TYR A 65 23.93 -22.18 -19.68
CA TYR A 65 24.63 -21.49 -20.77
C TYR A 65 24.56 -22.34 -22.02
N SER A 66 24.22 -21.73 -23.16
CA SER A 66 24.39 -22.36 -24.47
C SER A 66 25.57 -21.76 -25.22
N TYR A 67 26.34 -22.59 -25.91
CA TYR A 67 27.51 -22.19 -26.68
C TYR A 67 27.43 -22.69 -28.13
N ASP A 68 28.07 -21.98 -29.06
CA ASP A 68 28.28 -22.47 -30.42
C ASP A 68 29.42 -23.50 -30.48
N SER A 69 29.61 -24.13 -31.64
CA SER A 69 30.64 -25.16 -31.84
C SER A 69 32.10 -24.67 -31.72
N ILE A 70 32.31 -23.36 -31.56
CA ILE A 70 33.63 -22.72 -31.44
C ILE A 70 33.84 -22.19 -30.00
N GLY A 71 32.81 -22.26 -29.14
CA GLY A 71 32.85 -21.85 -27.73
C GLY A 71 32.34 -20.43 -27.47
N ASN A 72 31.70 -19.77 -28.45
CA ASN A 72 31.05 -18.48 -28.19
C ASN A 72 29.70 -18.71 -27.49
N ARG A 73 29.40 -17.90 -26.48
CA ARG A 73 28.13 -17.97 -25.73
C ARG A 73 26.97 -17.47 -26.61
N LEU A 74 25.96 -18.31 -26.80
CA LEU A 74 24.76 -18.03 -27.60
C LEU A 74 23.58 -17.53 -26.76
N SER A 75 23.34 -18.15 -25.60
CA SER A 75 22.31 -17.72 -24.66
C SER A 75 22.69 -18.05 -23.22
N ILE A 76 22.04 -17.37 -22.30
CA ILE A 76 22.04 -17.68 -20.88
C ILE A 76 20.58 -17.75 -20.43
N THR A 77 20.23 -18.72 -19.62
CA THR A 77 18.91 -18.84 -18.99
C THR A 77 19.14 -19.19 -17.54
N SER A 78 18.49 -18.48 -16.63
CA SER A 78 18.55 -18.80 -15.20
C SER A 78 17.15 -19.16 -14.72
N GLN A 79 16.96 -20.39 -14.26
CA GLN A 79 15.74 -20.80 -13.58
C GLN A 79 16.02 -20.96 -12.09
N GLY A 80 15.50 -20.03 -11.30
CA GLY A 80 15.41 -20.11 -9.84
C GLY A 80 14.07 -20.67 -9.37
N PRO A 81 13.85 -20.85 -8.05
CA PRO A 81 12.51 -21.03 -7.52
C PRO A 81 11.64 -19.80 -7.84
N THR A 82 10.33 -19.99 -7.84
CA THR A 82 9.38 -18.89 -7.96
C THR A 82 9.61 -17.88 -6.82
N LEU A 83 9.82 -16.61 -7.18
CA LEU A 83 9.92 -15.53 -6.22
C LEU A 83 8.53 -15.20 -5.63
N PRO A 84 8.45 -14.84 -4.34
CA PRO A 84 7.27 -14.17 -3.81
C PRO A 84 6.92 -12.92 -4.63
N PRO A 85 5.64 -12.49 -4.64
CA PRO A 85 5.24 -11.26 -5.32
C PRO A 85 6.10 -10.07 -4.89
N LEU A 86 6.46 -9.24 -5.86
CA LEU A 86 7.14 -7.97 -5.63
C LEU A 86 6.09 -6.93 -5.23
N GLU A 87 6.36 -6.21 -4.16
CA GLU A 87 5.59 -5.05 -3.70
C GLU A 87 6.51 -3.81 -3.68
N ALA A 88 5.91 -2.65 -3.94
CA ALA A 88 6.56 -1.36 -3.89
C ALA A 88 5.61 -0.35 -3.23
N SER A 89 6.16 0.51 -2.37
CA SER A 89 5.44 1.59 -1.69
C SER A 89 6.29 2.85 -1.74
N ASP A 90 5.69 4.03 -1.86
CA ASP A 90 6.38 5.32 -1.82
C ASP A 90 6.26 6.02 -0.47
N THR A 91 6.97 7.13 -0.30
CA THR A 91 6.94 7.92 0.93
C THR A 91 5.78 8.93 0.93
N GLY A 92 4.57 8.41 1.09
CA GLY A 92 3.38 9.21 1.37
C GLY A 92 2.79 9.92 0.14
N PHE A 93 1.73 10.71 0.39
CA PHE A 93 0.89 11.23 -0.68
C PHE A 93 1.48 12.42 -1.44
N PHE A 94 2.33 13.22 -0.76
CA PHE A 94 2.86 14.46 -1.29
C PHE A 94 4.37 14.56 -1.11
N SER A 95 5.04 15.19 -2.07
CA SER A 95 6.45 15.59 -2.00
C SER A 95 6.59 17.06 -2.34
N LEU A 96 7.42 17.76 -1.56
CA LEU A 96 7.86 19.13 -1.85
C LEU A 96 9.22 19.16 -2.54
N ASP A 97 9.81 17.99 -2.80
CA ASP A 97 11.04 17.83 -3.58
C ASP A 97 10.69 17.27 -4.96
N ASN A 98 10.98 18.05 -5.99
CA ASN A 98 10.77 17.68 -7.38
C ASN A 98 12.00 17.04 -8.05
N THR A 99 13.06 16.79 -7.28
CA THR A 99 14.31 16.21 -7.73
C THR A 99 14.58 14.82 -7.17
N THR A 100 13.83 14.42 -6.14
CA THR A 100 13.97 13.10 -5.53
C THR A 100 12.64 12.41 -5.29
N LEU A 101 12.65 11.08 -5.38
CA LEU A 101 11.57 10.20 -4.94
C LEU A 101 12.15 9.09 -4.07
N GLN A 102 11.42 8.70 -3.02
CA GLN A 102 11.81 7.62 -2.13
C GLN A 102 10.76 6.52 -2.15
N ILE A 103 11.22 5.27 -2.23
CA ILE A 103 10.36 4.09 -2.21
C ILE A 103 10.94 3.01 -1.30
N THR A 104 10.09 2.09 -0.86
CA THR A 104 10.47 0.82 -0.24
C THR A 104 9.99 -0.32 -1.13
N VAL A 105 10.84 -1.32 -1.36
CA VAL A 105 10.52 -2.49 -2.18
C VAL A 105 10.74 -3.80 -1.42
N THR A 106 10.04 -4.86 -1.81
CA THR A 106 10.34 -6.21 -1.31
C THR A 106 11.78 -6.60 -1.65
N THR A 107 12.54 -7.04 -0.66
CA THR A 107 13.90 -7.58 -0.85
C THR A 107 13.90 -9.10 -0.87
N TYR A 108 14.62 -9.68 -1.83
CA TYR A 108 14.86 -11.12 -1.92
C TYR A 108 16.23 -11.50 -1.36
N ASP A 109 16.27 -12.63 -0.66
CA ASP A 109 17.47 -13.23 -0.06
C ASP A 109 18.49 -13.67 -1.12
N GLU A 110 19.80 -13.64 -0.79
CA GLU A 110 20.89 -14.03 -1.69
C GLU A 110 20.77 -15.47 -2.22
N LYS A 111 20.05 -16.34 -1.50
CA LYS A 111 19.75 -17.70 -1.98
C LYS A 111 18.99 -17.68 -3.31
N TYR A 112 18.32 -16.57 -3.64
CA TYR A 112 17.60 -16.36 -4.90
C TYR A 112 18.52 -15.93 -6.07
N GLY A 113 19.83 -16.04 -5.89
CA GLY A 113 20.82 -15.73 -6.92
C GLY A 113 21.09 -14.24 -7.05
N ASP A 114 21.88 -13.90 -8.05
CA ASP A 114 22.22 -12.51 -8.37
C ASP A 114 21.02 -11.86 -9.08
N LEU A 115 20.40 -10.90 -8.39
CA LEU A 115 19.18 -10.21 -8.79
C LEU A 115 19.46 -8.73 -8.98
N THR A 116 18.97 -8.17 -10.07
CA THR A 116 19.07 -6.74 -10.38
C THR A 116 17.69 -6.12 -10.33
N TYR A 117 17.51 -5.10 -9.49
CA TYR A 117 16.28 -4.34 -9.43
C TYR A 117 16.34 -3.25 -10.48
N GLU A 118 15.24 -3.10 -11.21
CA GLU A 118 15.01 -1.98 -12.09
C GLU A 118 13.82 -1.18 -11.63
N VAL A 119 13.90 0.12 -11.85
CA VAL A 119 12.84 1.09 -11.58
C VAL A 119 12.53 1.90 -12.83
N ALA A 120 11.28 2.28 -12.97
CA ALA A 120 10.82 3.26 -13.95
C ALA A 120 9.87 4.25 -13.27
N ILE A 121 9.74 5.45 -13.84
CA ILE A 121 8.81 6.46 -13.34
C ILE A 121 7.85 6.82 -14.46
N GLY A 122 6.56 6.89 -14.12
CA GLY A 122 5.55 7.38 -15.02
C GLY A 122 4.44 8.17 -14.34
N THR A 123 3.60 8.80 -15.15
CA THR A 123 2.40 9.55 -14.71
C THR A 123 1.18 8.64 -14.50
N SER A 124 1.34 7.34 -14.70
CA SER A 124 0.38 6.29 -14.38
C SER A 124 1.12 5.01 -13.99
N PRO A 125 0.51 4.10 -13.20
CA PRO A 125 1.14 2.83 -12.83
C PRO A 125 1.65 2.05 -14.05
N GLY A 126 2.91 1.60 -14.00
CA GLY A 126 3.57 0.85 -15.07
C GLY A 126 4.05 1.66 -16.28
N GLN A 127 3.75 2.97 -16.37
CA GLN A 127 4.27 3.81 -17.45
C GLN A 127 5.72 4.23 -17.19
N THR A 128 6.41 4.60 -18.27
CA THR A 128 7.83 4.99 -18.25
C THR A 128 8.07 6.35 -18.91
N ASP A 129 7.03 7.19 -18.97
CA ASP A 129 7.03 8.48 -19.66
C ASP A 129 7.89 9.56 -18.97
N VAL A 130 8.36 9.31 -17.75
CA VAL A 130 9.23 10.22 -16.98
C VAL A 130 10.65 9.67 -16.87
N LEU A 131 10.80 8.38 -16.55
CA LEU A 131 12.07 7.67 -16.49
C LEU A 131 11.88 6.25 -17.04
N ASP A 132 12.67 5.89 -18.06
CA ASP A 132 12.71 4.52 -18.56
C ASP A 132 13.42 3.59 -17.57
N TRP A 133 13.20 2.28 -17.70
CA TRP A 133 13.75 1.26 -16.81
C TRP A 133 15.25 1.43 -16.62
N THR A 134 15.65 1.73 -15.39
CA THR A 134 17.05 1.88 -14.97
C THR A 134 17.31 1.01 -13.75
N GLU A 135 18.55 0.55 -13.61
CA GLU A 135 18.96 -0.20 -12.43
C GLU A 135 18.93 0.70 -11.19
N ALA A 136 18.47 0.14 -10.07
CA ALA A 136 18.38 0.84 -8.79
C ALA A 136 19.19 0.11 -7.72
N GLU A 137 19.90 0.89 -6.90
CA GLU A 137 20.56 0.37 -5.72
C GLU A 137 19.54 0.21 -4.59
N ILE A 138 19.47 -1.00 -4.05
CA ILE A 138 18.58 -1.33 -2.93
C ILE A 138 19.34 -1.17 -1.63
N GLY A 139 18.91 -0.21 -0.82
CA GLY A 139 19.43 0.02 0.52
C GLY A 139 18.92 -1.00 1.55
N PRO A 140 19.35 -0.86 2.81
CA PRO A 140 18.82 -1.67 3.91
C PRO A 140 17.30 -1.59 3.99
N ASN A 141 16.65 -2.73 4.27
CA ASN A 141 15.19 -2.86 4.37
C ASN A 141 14.42 -2.50 3.08
N GLY A 142 15.07 -2.51 1.91
CA GLY A 142 14.39 -2.27 0.64
C GLY A 142 14.24 -0.79 0.26
N ASN A 143 14.88 0.12 0.99
CA ASN A 143 14.81 1.55 0.68
C ASN A 143 15.55 1.88 -0.62
N VAL A 144 14.92 2.69 -1.47
CA VAL A 144 15.52 3.19 -2.72
C VAL A 144 15.30 4.71 -2.79
N THR A 145 16.35 5.44 -3.14
CA THR A 145 16.29 6.88 -3.38
C THR A 145 16.62 7.16 -4.85
N LEU A 146 15.64 7.70 -5.58
CA LEU A 146 15.77 8.10 -6.96
C LEU A 146 16.06 9.60 -6.97
N GLY A 147 17.23 10.01 -7.48
CA GLY A 147 17.66 11.41 -7.50
C GLY A 147 17.99 11.90 -8.90
N GLY A 148 18.25 13.21 -9.02
CA GLY A 148 18.54 13.85 -10.31
C GLY A 148 17.33 13.92 -11.23
N LEU A 149 16.13 13.85 -10.65
CA LEU A 149 14.88 13.98 -11.37
C LEU A 149 14.58 15.45 -11.67
N ASN A 150 13.69 15.66 -12.63
CA ASN A 150 13.09 16.96 -12.90
C ASN A 150 11.60 16.73 -13.08
N LEU A 151 10.88 16.71 -11.96
CA LEU A 151 9.45 16.40 -11.91
C LEU A 151 8.64 17.69 -12.04
N PRO A 152 7.84 17.86 -13.11
CA PRO A 152 6.82 18.89 -13.14
C PRO A 152 5.94 18.86 -11.88
N LEU A 153 5.68 20.05 -11.34
CA LEU A 153 4.82 20.25 -10.18
C LEU A 153 3.34 19.99 -10.51
N ASN A 154 2.51 19.82 -9.49
CA ASN A 154 1.06 19.61 -9.55
C ASN A 154 0.69 18.37 -10.39
N GLN A 155 1.54 17.34 -10.30
CA GLN A 155 1.40 16.08 -11.03
C GLN A 155 1.71 14.90 -10.11
N LYS A 156 0.94 13.81 -10.29
CA LYS A 156 1.15 12.54 -9.60
C LYS A 156 2.13 11.65 -10.37
N TYR A 157 3.08 11.07 -9.67
CA TYR A 157 4.10 10.15 -10.21
C TYR A 157 4.03 8.80 -9.53
N PHE A 158 4.25 7.75 -10.31
CA PHE A 158 4.24 6.36 -9.87
C PHE A 158 5.61 5.76 -10.15
N VAL A 159 6.20 5.11 -9.16
CA VAL A 159 7.44 4.36 -9.34
C VAL A 159 7.07 2.90 -9.57
N SER A 160 7.54 2.34 -10.68
CA SER A 160 7.35 0.94 -11.01
C SER A 160 8.66 0.18 -10.82
N VAL A 161 8.59 -1.05 -10.33
CA VAL A 161 9.75 -1.88 -9.97
C VAL A 161 9.58 -3.26 -10.58
N ARG A 162 10.67 -3.80 -11.08
CA ARG A 162 10.77 -5.21 -11.52
C ARG A 162 12.15 -5.76 -11.22
N VAL A 163 12.27 -7.08 -11.17
CA VAL A 163 13.55 -7.73 -10.89
C VAL A 163 13.98 -8.60 -12.07
N ARG A 164 15.26 -8.46 -12.42
CA ARG A 164 15.96 -9.33 -13.37
C ARG A 164 16.82 -10.35 -12.65
N ASN A 165 16.91 -11.53 -13.25
CA ASN A 165 17.96 -12.48 -12.89
C ASN A 165 19.29 -12.15 -13.61
N PHE A 166 20.34 -12.87 -13.28
CA PHE A 166 21.65 -12.81 -13.95
C PHE A 166 21.61 -13.05 -15.48
N ALA A 167 20.58 -13.72 -16.00
CA ALA A 167 20.39 -13.94 -17.44
C ALA A 167 19.77 -12.71 -18.16
N GLY A 168 19.29 -11.72 -17.39
CA GLY A 168 18.58 -10.55 -17.89
C GLY A 168 17.07 -10.77 -18.05
N ASP A 169 16.54 -11.93 -17.66
CA ASP A 169 15.10 -12.21 -17.72
C ASP A 169 14.37 -11.54 -16.55
N ILE A 170 13.20 -10.95 -16.81
CA ILE A 170 12.30 -10.48 -15.74
C ILE A 170 11.73 -11.70 -15.02
N VAL A 171 11.89 -11.75 -13.69
CA VAL A 171 11.52 -12.91 -12.85
C VAL A 171 10.44 -12.61 -11.82
N THR A 172 9.91 -11.38 -11.79
CA THR A 172 8.81 -10.95 -10.92
C THR A 172 7.66 -10.36 -11.73
N ASN A 173 6.54 -10.10 -11.06
CA ASN A 173 5.58 -9.09 -11.53
C ASN A 173 6.24 -7.70 -11.58
N GLU A 174 5.61 -6.80 -12.32
CA GLU A 174 5.85 -5.37 -12.18
C GLU A 174 4.99 -4.87 -11.00
N ALA A 175 5.65 -4.29 -10.00
CA ALA A 175 4.99 -3.64 -8.88
C ALA A 175 4.98 -2.13 -9.14
N SER A 176 3.92 -1.44 -8.75
CA SER A 176 3.87 0.03 -8.79
C SER A 176 3.42 0.56 -7.45
N THR A 177 3.98 1.71 -7.05
CA THR A 177 3.51 2.44 -5.87
C THR A 177 2.10 3.02 -6.11
N ASP A 178 1.45 3.50 -5.05
CA ASP A 178 0.15 4.20 -5.13
C ASP A 178 0.29 5.66 -5.57
N GLY A 179 1.51 6.18 -5.59
CA GLY A 179 1.96 7.37 -6.27
C GLY A 179 1.95 8.61 -5.39
N VAL A 180 2.84 9.54 -5.70
CA VAL A 180 3.08 10.77 -4.95
C VAL A 180 2.84 11.99 -5.83
N ILE A 181 2.17 12.99 -5.27
CA ILE A 181 1.93 14.29 -5.92
C ILE A 181 3.06 15.23 -5.54
N VAL A 182 3.74 15.81 -6.53
CA VAL A 182 4.80 16.79 -6.29
C VAL A 182 4.21 18.19 -6.33
N LEU A 183 4.40 18.97 -5.27
CA LEU A 183 3.84 20.33 -5.12
C LEU A 183 4.95 21.38 -4.91
N ASP A 184 4.63 22.65 -5.21
CA ASP A 184 5.48 23.79 -4.84
C ASP A 184 5.33 24.06 -3.34
N SER A 185 6.42 24.23 -2.59
CA SER A 185 6.33 24.41 -1.13
C SER A 185 5.63 25.70 -0.69
N GLN A 186 5.50 26.70 -1.57
CA GLN A 186 4.93 28.03 -1.24
C GLN A 186 3.56 28.29 -1.87
N GLU A 187 3.03 27.35 -2.65
CA GLU A 187 1.67 27.45 -3.20
C GLU A 187 0.62 27.01 -2.16
N ASP A 188 -0.57 27.59 -2.31
CA ASP A 188 -1.81 27.28 -1.57
C ASP A 188 -2.87 26.98 -2.66
N PRO A 189 -2.94 25.74 -3.16
CA PRO A 189 -3.77 25.43 -4.31
C PRO A 189 -5.25 25.23 -3.97
N ASP A 190 -5.60 24.98 -2.71
CA ASP A 190 -7.00 24.85 -2.27
C ASP A 190 -7.60 26.15 -1.67
N GLY A 191 -6.75 27.12 -1.35
CA GLY A 191 -7.11 28.47 -0.94
C GLY A 191 -7.59 28.56 0.51
N ASP A 192 -7.17 27.64 1.38
CA ASP A 192 -7.52 27.62 2.80
C ASP A 192 -6.69 28.61 3.65
N GLY A 193 -5.64 29.19 3.06
CA GLY A 193 -4.74 30.16 3.69
C GLY A 193 -3.43 29.60 4.22
N PHE A 194 -3.12 28.31 3.97
CA PHE A 194 -1.87 27.66 4.33
C PHE A 194 -1.10 27.23 3.08
N ASP A 195 0.23 27.28 3.14
CA ASP A 195 1.08 26.79 2.05
C ASP A 195 1.36 25.29 2.20
N ASN A 196 1.68 24.63 1.07
CA ASN A 196 1.95 23.20 1.02
C ASN A 196 3.05 22.76 2.03
N GLU A 197 4.05 23.61 2.32
CA GLU A 197 5.08 23.33 3.33
C GLU A 197 4.50 23.23 4.74
N THR A 198 3.69 24.20 5.14
CA THR A 198 3.04 24.21 6.45
C THR A 198 2.14 22.99 6.61
N GLU A 199 1.37 22.69 5.58
CA GLU A 199 0.40 21.59 5.56
C GLU A 199 1.01 20.20 5.64
N VAL A 200 1.96 19.90 4.74
CA VAL A 200 2.66 18.60 4.72
C VAL A 200 3.41 18.38 6.02
N SER A 201 3.92 19.45 6.67
CA SER A 201 4.62 19.34 7.95
C SER A 201 3.74 18.86 9.11
N VAL A 202 2.43 19.10 9.04
CA VAL A 202 1.44 18.67 10.05
C VAL A 202 0.53 17.55 9.55
N MET A 203 0.82 16.98 8.38
CA MET A 203 0.02 15.93 7.74
C MET A 203 -1.43 16.36 7.44
N SER A 204 -1.65 17.63 7.06
CA SER A 204 -2.89 18.03 6.36
C SER A 204 -2.77 17.77 4.87
N ASN A 205 -3.86 17.90 4.13
CA ASN A 205 -3.92 17.62 2.70
C ASN A 205 -4.01 18.92 1.92
N PRO A 206 -2.94 19.31 1.21
CA PRO A 206 -2.90 20.61 0.55
C PRO A 206 -3.83 20.79 -0.64
N LEU A 207 -4.59 19.75 -0.99
CA LEU A 207 -5.55 19.78 -2.09
C LEU A 207 -7.01 19.65 -1.58
N ASP A 208 -7.23 19.65 -0.27
CA ASP A 208 -8.56 19.62 0.33
C ASP A 208 -8.73 20.80 1.30
N PRO A 209 -9.54 21.81 0.94
CA PRO A 209 -9.70 23.02 1.77
C PRO A 209 -10.40 22.74 3.11
N ASN A 210 -10.88 21.52 3.34
CA ASN A 210 -11.41 21.08 4.63
C ASN A 210 -10.33 20.45 5.52
N SER A 211 -9.18 20.05 4.97
CA SER A 211 -8.06 19.51 5.73
C SER A 211 -6.98 20.56 5.91
N PHE A 212 -6.88 21.15 7.09
CA PHE A 212 -5.95 22.28 7.30
C PHE A 212 -5.21 22.26 8.64
N PRO A 213 -4.06 22.93 8.74
CA PRO A 213 -3.31 23.11 9.98
C PRO A 213 -4.11 23.82 11.06
N ALA A 214 -4.39 23.11 12.15
CA ALA A 214 -5.00 23.68 13.34
C ALA A 214 -4.89 22.74 14.53
N GLU A 215 -4.72 23.31 15.72
CA GLU A 215 -4.57 22.51 16.93
C GLU A 215 -5.91 22.11 17.55
N THR A 216 -6.01 20.85 17.95
CA THR A 216 -7.08 20.34 18.81
C THR A 216 -6.46 19.69 20.04
N THR A 217 -6.87 20.14 21.22
CA THR A 217 -6.36 19.59 22.49
C THR A 217 -7.46 18.86 23.23
N ILE A 218 -7.20 17.61 23.58
CA ILE A 218 -8.13 16.74 24.30
C ILE A 218 -7.50 16.30 25.61
N THR A 219 -8.22 16.43 26.72
CA THR A 219 -7.80 15.89 28.01
C THR A 219 -8.46 14.54 28.23
N LEU A 220 -7.66 13.49 28.27
CA LEU A 220 -8.03 12.17 28.73
C LEU A 220 -8.03 12.16 30.26
N TYR A 221 -9.12 11.72 30.87
CA TYR A 221 -9.21 11.48 32.30
C TYR A 221 -9.09 9.99 32.62
N PRO A 222 -8.64 9.61 33.83
CA PRO A 222 -8.66 8.22 34.26
C PRO A 222 -10.06 7.60 34.11
N GLY A 223 -10.14 6.44 33.47
CA GLY A 223 -11.40 5.79 33.10
C GLY A 223 -11.75 6.01 31.63
N MET A 224 -13.05 6.02 31.34
CA MET A 224 -13.58 6.06 29.97
C MET A 224 -13.58 7.50 29.42
N ASN A 225 -13.19 7.66 28.18
CA ASN A 225 -13.26 8.90 27.41
C ASN A 225 -13.85 8.58 26.03
N LEU A 226 -14.66 9.48 25.48
CA LEU A 226 -15.09 9.41 24.08
C LEU A 226 -14.29 10.44 23.30
N VAL A 227 -13.49 9.99 22.34
CA VAL A 227 -12.49 10.80 21.64
C VAL A 227 -12.71 10.63 20.16
N ALA A 228 -12.94 11.71 19.44
CA ALA A 228 -13.01 11.72 17.99
C ALA A 228 -11.67 12.12 17.38
N ILE A 229 -11.38 11.59 16.20
CA ILE A 229 -10.22 11.97 15.41
C ILE A 229 -10.59 13.20 14.59
N PRO A 230 -10.06 14.39 14.91
CA PRO A 230 -10.45 15.61 14.24
C PRO A 230 -9.76 15.79 12.89
N ALA A 231 -8.89 14.87 12.48
CA ALA A 231 -7.90 15.00 11.42
C ALA A 231 -8.19 14.12 10.20
N GLU A 232 -7.58 14.45 9.06
CA GLU A 232 -7.46 13.50 7.97
C GLU A 232 -6.52 12.35 8.37
N VAL A 233 -6.95 11.13 8.08
CA VAL A 233 -6.24 9.91 8.48
C VAL A 233 -5.51 9.27 7.32
N ALA A 234 -5.51 9.85 6.12
CA ALA A 234 -4.84 9.28 4.94
C ALA A 234 -3.37 8.95 5.23
N TYR A 235 -2.64 9.86 5.90
CA TYR A 235 -1.24 9.66 6.32
C TYR A 235 -1.05 8.60 7.41
N VAL A 236 -2.08 8.35 8.20
CA VAL A 236 -2.05 7.45 9.36
C VAL A 236 -3.37 6.65 9.38
N PRO A 237 -3.66 5.78 8.41
CA PRO A 237 -5.01 5.25 8.24
C PRO A 237 -5.35 4.21 9.31
N TYR A 238 -4.33 3.54 9.83
CA TYR A 238 -4.51 2.39 10.70
C TYR A 238 -4.64 2.78 12.17
N LEU A 239 -5.64 2.20 12.85
CA LEU A 239 -5.87 2.40 14.30
C LEU A 239 -4.62 2.12 15.14
N SER A 240 -3.83 1.14 14.73
CA SER A 240 -2.56 0.77 15.37
C SER A 240 -1.56 1.92 15.43
N SER A 241 -1.52 2.76 14.39
CA SER A 241 -0.67 3.95 14.31
C SER A 241 -1.19 5.10 15.18
N TRP A 242 -2.50 5.23 15.37
CA TRP A 242 -3.09 6.23 16.26
C TRP A 242 -2.88 5.92 17.75
N VAL A 243 -2.77 4.65 18.11
CA VAL A 243 -2.63 4.26 19.52
C VAL A 243 -1.35 4.80 20.13
N SER A 244 -0.25 4.84 19.37
CA SER A 244 1.01 5.42 19.84
C SER A 244 0.88 6.91 20.18
N GLY A 245 0.06 7.65 19.42
CA GLY A 245 -0.25 9.06 19.69
C GLY A 245 -1.14 9.24 20.93
N LEU A 246 -2.06 8.32 21.19
CA LEU A 246 -2.94 8.36 22.37
C LEU A 246 -2.16 8.03 23.65
N GLY A 247 -1.30 7.02 23.64
CA GLY A 247 -0.40 6.69 24.74
C GLY A 247 0.07 5.25 24.79
N ASP A 248 0.99 4.98 25.71
CA ASP A 248 1.59 3.65 25.87
C ASP A 248 0.78 2.76 26.86
N PRO A 249 1.10 1.46 27.02
CA PRO A 249 0.34 0.55 27.90
C PRO A 249 0.28 0.94 29.39
N SER A 250 1.20 1.81 29.85
CA SER A 250 1.20 2.39 31.19
C SER A 250 0.22 3.56 31.34
N GLU A 251 -0.15 4.20 30.23
CA GLU A 251 -1.08 5.32 30.17
C GLU A 251 -2.48 4.88 29.72
N ILE A 252 -2.58 3.95 28.77
CA ILE A 252 -3.83 3.53 28.13
C ILE A 252 -4.08 2.04 28.39
N ASP A 253 -5.26 1.70 28.92
CA ASP A 253 -5.67 0.32 29.21
C ASP A 253 -6.16 -0.41 27.95
N GLN A 254 -7.07 0.25 27.22
CA GLN A 254 -7.64 -0.26 25.97
C GLN A 254 -8.35 0.85 25.19
N ILE A 255 -8.50 0.61 23.89
CA ILE A 255 -9.24 1.46 22.96
C ILE A 255 -10.30 0.59 22.30
N LEU A 256 -11.52 1.10 22.18
CA LEU A 256 -12.60 0.43 21.45
C LEU A 256 -12.96 1.27 20.23
N TYR A 257 -13.02 0.60 19.09
CA TYR A 257 -13.52 1.14 17.83
C TYR A 257 -14.87 0.50 17.49
N LEU A 258 -15.82 1.28 17.00
CA LEU A 258 -17.10 0.77 16.52
C LEU A 258 -16.98 0.41 15.03
N ASP A 259 -17.03 -0.88 14.73
CA ASP A 259 -17.15 -1.35 13.36
C ASP A 259 -18.56 -1.04 12.83
N LYS A 260 -18.65 -0.12 11.86
CA LYS A 260 -19.90 0.38 11.29
C LYS A 260 -20.69 -0.70 10.52
N ASP A 261 -20.00 -1.65 9.91
CA ASP A 261 -20.63 -2.73 9.13
C ASP A 261 -21.31 -3.75 10.03
N THR A 262 -20.66 -4.09 11.15
CA THR A 262 -21.15 -5.12 12.07
C THR A 262 -21.89 -4.57 13.29
N GLY A 263 -21.74 -3.27 13.58
CA GLY A 263 -22.28 -2.60 14.77
C GLY A 263 -21.64 -3.08 16.08
N LYS A 264 -20.42 -3.64 16.03
CA LYS A 264 -19.74 -4.22 17.18
C LYS A 264 -18.48 -3.45 17.54
N PHE A 265 -18.14 -3.46 18.83
CA PHE A 265 -16.88 -2.92 19.30
C PHE A 265 -15.73 -3.91 19.06
N VAL A 266 -14.69 -3.42 18.38
CA VAL A 266 -13.38 -4.04 18.30
C VAL A 266 -12.53 -3.49 19.43
N VAL A 267 -11.98 -4.37 20.27
CA VAL A 267 -11.14 -4.00 21.41
C VAL A 267 -9.68 -4.12 21.01
N PHE A 268 -8.92 -3.05 21.20
CA PHE A 268 -7.48 -3.02 21.04
C PHE A 268 -6.78 -2.67 22.35
N LYS A 269 -5.70 -3.37 22.67
CA LYS A 269 -4.87 -3.08 23.84
C LYS A 269 -3.48 -2.64 23.38
N PRO A 270 -2.99 -1.47 23.83
CA PRO A 270 -1.64 -1.02 23.52
C PRO A 270 -0.60 -2.10 23.85
N GLY A 271 0.38 -2.29 22.96
CA GLY A 271 1.43 -3.29 23.10
C GLY A 271 1.05 -4.71 22.62
N GLN A 272 -0.17 -4.91 22.09
CA GLN A 272 -0.56 -6.13 21.39
C GLN A 272 -0.53 -5.92 19.88
N THR A 273 -0.35 -7.01 19.12
CA THR A 273 -0.55 -6.97 17.66
C THR A 273 -2.01 -6.62 17.36
N PRO A 274 -2.28 -5.63 16.49
CA PRO A 274 -3.64 -5.25 16.12
C PRO A 274 -4.40 -6.42 15.49
N PRO A 275 -5.66 -6.66 15.88
CA PRO A 275 -6.49 -7.67 15.25
C PRO A 275 -6.97 -7.17 13.90
N GLN A 276 -6.17 -7.39 12.84
CA GLN A 276 -6.37 -6.81 11.50
C GLN A 276 -6.32 -5.27 11.54
N ASP A 277 -5.55 -4.64 10.66
CA ASP A 277 -5.45 -3.17 10.72
C ASP A 277 -6.79 -2.53 10.32
N VAL A 278 -7.47 -1.97 11.32
CA VAL A 278 -8.69 -1.17 11.15
C VAL A 278 -8.30 0.15 10.53
N ILE A 279 -8.91 0.49 9.39
CA ILE A 279 -8.77 1.78 8.74
C ILE A 279 -9.79 2.73 9.35
N LEU A 280 -9.32 3.83 9.91
CA LEU A 280 -10.16 4.90 10.45
C LEU A 280 -10.52 5.88 9.34
N GLN A 281 -11.50 6.74 9.64
CA GLN A 281 -11.85 7.93 8.86
C GLN A 281 -11.78 9.15 9.78
N GLY A 282 -11.58 10.34 9.20
CA GLY A 282 -11.73 11.58 9.96
C GLY A 282 -13.15 11.71 10.49
N GLY A 283 -13.29 12.13 11.74
CA GLY A 283 -14.56 12.16 12.46
C GLY A 283 -14.95 10.83 13.12
N ASP A 284 -14.26 9.71 12.88
CA ASP A 284 -14.49 8.50 13.65
C ASP A 284 -14.16 8.74 15.13
N ALA A 285 -14.99 8.20 16.02
CA ALA A 285 -14.76 8.27 17.45
C ALA A 285 -14.45 6.92 18.08
N LEU A 286 -13.62 6.99 19.11
CA LEU A 286 -13.04 5.89 19.86
C LEU A 286 -13.48 6.00 21.32
N VAL A 287 -13.66 4.85 21.96
CA VAL A 287 -13.75 4.78 23.42
C VAL A 287 -12.35 4.50 23.97
N VAL A 288 -11.77 5.47 24.66
CA VAL A 288 -10.41 5.37 25.20
C VAL A 288 -10.48 5.20 26.72
N TYR A 289 -9.98 4.07 27.21
CA TYR A 289 -9.82 3.83 28.64
C TYR A 289 -8.43 4.26 29.08
N SER A 290 -8.31 5.45 29.68
CA SER A 290 -7.04 5.96 30.20
C SER A 290 -6.82 5.51 31.64
N ARG A 291 -5.57 5.25 32.01
CA ARG A 291 -5.11 5.00 33.38
C ARG A 291 -4.73 6.27 34.12
N VAL A 292 -4.38 7.32 33.37
CA VAL A 292 -3.85 8.60 33.87
C VAL A 292 -4.60 9.78 33.27
N GLU A 293 -4.44 10.96 33.89
CA GLU A 293 -4.83 12.20 33.23
C GLU A 293 -3.73 12.61 32.24
N LYS A 294 -4.10 12.86 30.99
CA LYS A 294 -3.14 13.20 29.93
C LYS A 294 -3.79 14.11 28.89
N THR A 295 -2.98 14.96 28.28
CA THR A 295 -3.38 15.79 27.16
C THR A 295 -2.85 15.22 25.85
N VAL A 296 -3.72 15.11 24.86
CA VAL A 296 -3.40 14.72 23.47
C VAL A 296 -3.66 15.92 22.58
N THR A 297 -2.69 16.23 21.71
CA THR A 297 -2.79 17.33 20.75
C THR A 297 -2.75 16.78 19.33
N PHE A 298 -3.67 17.23 18.50
CA PHE A 298 -3.70 17.04 17.05
C PHE A 298 -3.32 18.38 16.41
N HIS A 299 -2.57 18.35 15.32
CA HIS A 299 -2.07 19.57 14.65
C HIS A 299 -2.75 19.87 13.30
N THR A 300 -3.65 18.99 12.87
CA THR A 300 -4.45 19.11 11.65
C THR A 300 -5.91 18.85 11.97
N ILE A 301 -6.79 19.42 11.16
CA ILE A 301 -8.23 19.29 11.25
C ILE A 301 -8.77 18.91 9.89
N LEU A 302 -9.78 18.04 9.85
CA LEU A 302 -10.63 17.75 8.71
C LEU A 302 -12.06 18.19 9.02
N CYS A 303 -12.51 19.29 8.42
CA CYS A 303 -13.89 19.78 8.46
C CYS A 303 -14.82 18.96 7.55
N ALA A 304 -14.96 17.67 7.84
CA ALA A 304 -15.96 16.82 7.21
C ALA A 304 -17.14 16.58 8.15
N GLU A 305 -18.35 16.55 7.57
CA GLU A 305 -19.52 16.04 8.29
C GLU A 305 -19.42 14.51 8.38
N PRO A 306 -19.60 13.92 9.58
CA PRO A 306 -19.53 12.47 9.72
C PRO A 306 -20.70 11.80 9.00
N GLU A 307 -20.42 10.74 8.24
CA GLU A 307 -21.47 9.91 7.66
C GLU A 307 -22.21 9.16 8.77
N LEU A 308 -23.49 9.46 8.95
CA LEU A 308 -24.35 8.80 9.92
C LEU A 308 -25.13 7.66 9.27
N VAL A 309 -25.03 6.47 9.84
CA VAL A 309 -25.80 5.29 9.42
C VAL A 309 -27.02 5.09 10.32
N PRO A 310 -28.11 4.47 9.84
CA PRO A 310 -29.26 4.15 10.69
C PRO A 310 -28.86 3.37 11.96
N GLY A 311 -29.38 3.80 13.12
CA GLY A 311 -29.07 3.19 14.41
C GLY A 311 -27.94 3.88 15.16
N PHE A 312 -27.01 3.09 15.73
CA PHE A 312 -25.99 3.56 16.66
C PHE A 312 -24.73 4.03 15.93
N ASN A 313 -24.35 5.29 16.14
CA ASN A 313 -23.13 5.88 15.61
C ASN A 313 -22.24 6.35 16.76
N LEU A 314 -20.92 6.25 16.57
CA LEU A 314 -19.91 6.83 17.45
C LEU A 314 -18.99 7.71 16.59
N VAL A 315 -19.22 9.02 16.66
CA VAL A 315 -18.62 10.01 15.74
C VAL A 315 -18.23 11.29 16.49
N GLY A 316 -17.41 12.13 15.88
CA GLY A 316 -17.16 13.50 16.31
C GLY A 316 -17.47 14.53 15.25
N PHE A 317 -17.47 15.78 15.69
CA PHE A 317 -17.67 16.94 14.84
C PHE A 317 -16.41 17.80 14.94
N SER A 318 -15.64 17.84 13.86
CA SER A 318 -14.35 18.53 13.85
C SER A 318 -14.49 20.04 13.74
N CYS A 319 -15.53 20.52 13.06
CA CYS A 319 -15.73 21.95 12.81
C CYS A 319 -17.14 22.42 13.19
N PRO A 320 -17.54 22.24 14.47
CA PRO A 320 -18.82 22.75 14.92
C PRO A 320 -18.82 24.29 14.85
N PRO A 321 -19.96 24.92 14.54
CA PRO A 321 -20.13 26.37 14.64
C PRO A 321 -19.76 26.93 16.02
N GLU A 322 -19.54 28.25 16.10
CA GLU A 322 -19.25 28.91 17.37
C GLU A 322 -20.43 28.75 18.34
N ASN A 323 -20.16 28.32 19.57
CA ASN A 323 -21.17 28.02 20.60
C ASN A 323 -22.18 26.94 20.22
N TYR A 324 -21.86 26.06 19.26
CA TYR A 324 -22.74 24.98 18.84
C TYR A 324 -23.00 23.98 19.97
N THR A 325 -24.26 23.58 20.10
CA THR A 325 -24.74 22.75 21.18
C THR A 325 -25.50 21.53 20.68
N ALA A 326 -25.77 20.58 21.59
CA ALA A 326 -26.57 19.40 21.31
C ALA A 326 -27.97 19.74 20.78
N TYR A 327 -28.54 20.87 21.20
CA TYR A 327 -29.85 21.33 20.70
C TYR A 327 -29.73 21.83 19.26
N ASP A 328 -28.71 22.65 18.95
CA ASP A 328 -28.49 23.14 17.58
C ASP A 328 -28.27 21.97 16.61
N LEU A 329 -27.50 20.96 17.02
CA LEU A 329 -27.30 19.74 16.24
C LEU A 329 -28.61 18.98 15.97
N LEU A 330 -29.46 18.85 16.98
CA LEU A 330 -30.75 18.20 16.80
C LEU A 330 -31.66 19.01 15.85
N GLU A 331 -31.65 20.34 15.94
CA GLU A 331 -32.38 21.22 15.01
C GLU A 331 -31.87 21.06 13.57
N ASP A 332 -30.55 21.02 13.36
CA ASP A 332 -29.94 20.93 12.03
C ASP A 332 -30.21 19.57 11.35
N TYR A 333 -30.06 18.46 12.09
CA TYR A 333 -30.35 17.12 11.55
C TYR A 333 -31.85 16.82 11.45
N GLY A 334 -32.66 17.45 12.30
CA GLY A 334 -34.10 17.27 12.37
C GLY A 334 -34.55 15.96 13.02
N SER A 335 -35.79 15.99 13.52
CA SER A 335 -36.44 14.85 14.20
C SER A 335 -36.66 13.66 13.28
N ASP A 336 -36.72 13.85 11.96
CA ASP A 336 -36.85 12.79 10.95
C ASP A 336 -35.58 11.98 10.74
N THR A 337 -34.41 12.54 11.11
CA THR A 337 -33.10 11.90 10.91
C THR A 337 -32.54 11.38 12.23
N VAL A 338 -32.37 12.27 13.22
CA VAL A 338 -31.71 11.96 14.50
C VAL A 338 -32.74 11.81 15.60
N THR A 339 -32.63 10.75 16.40
CA THR A 339 -33.46 10.50 17.58
C THR A 339 -32.88 11.14 18.83
N SER A 340 -31.57 10.99 19.04
CA SER A 340 -30.86 11.54 20.20
C SER A 340 -29.36 11.60 20.00
N ILE A 341 -28.71 12.48 20.75
CA ILE A 341 -27.26 12.57 20.88
C ILE A 341 -26.87 12.43 22.35
N ARG A 342 -25.73 11.78 22.61
CA ARG A 342 -25.17 11.62 23.95
C ARG A 342 -23.68 11.93 23.96
N ARG A 343 -23.22 12.49 25.08
CA ARG A 343 -21.80 12.56 25.43
C ARG A 343 -21.55 11.86 26.75
N PHE A 344 -20.31 11.44 26.98
CA PHE A 344 -19.87 10.97 28.28
C PHE A 344 -19.08 12.08 28.98
N SER A 345 -19.44 12.42 30.23
CA SER A 345 -18.65 13.33 31.06
C SER A 345 -17.74 12.50 31.98
N PRO A 346 -16.42 12.46 31.74
CA PRO A 346 -15.51 11.67 32.56
C PRO A 346 -15.47 12.14 34.01
N GLN A 347 -15.55 13.45 34.26
CA GLN A 347 -15.51 13.99 35.62
C GLN A 347 -16.76 13.64 36.44
N LYS A 348 -17.93 13.55 35.78
CA LYS A 348 -19.19 13.11 36.43
C LYS A 348 -19.36 11.59 36.43
N GLY A 349 -18.60 10.87 35.61
CA GLY A 349 -18.77 9.43 35.41
C GLY A 349 -20.14 9.05 34.84
N ALA A 350 -20.78 9.94 34.07
CA ALA A 350 -22.16 9.79 33.62
C ALA A 350 -22.35 10.27 32.18
N TYR A 351 -23.34 9.67 31.52
CA TYR A 351 -23.82 10.13 30.21
C TYR A 351 -24.77 11.31 30.36
N GLU A 352 -24.63 12.28 29.47
CA GLU A 352 -25.58 13.38 29.26
C GLU A 352 -26.20 13.20 27.87
N ALA A 353 -27.50 13.47 27.74
CA ALA A 353 -28.24 13.20 26.51
C ALA A 353 -29.23 14.32 26.19
N ALA A 354 -29.41 14.57 24.90
CA ALA A 354 -30.48 15.37 24.32
C ALA A 354 -31.16 14.58 23.20
N GLY A 355 -32.43 14.83 22.94
CA GLY A 355 -33.17 14.17 21.86
C GLY A 355 -34.57 14.72 21.72
N PHE A 356 -35.38 14.07 20.89
CA PHE A 356 -36.77 14.45 20.66
C PHE A 356 -37.74 13.65 21.54
N ASP A 357 -38.78 14.32 22.04
CA ASP A 357 -39.94 13.64 22.63
C ASP A 357 -40.94 13.17 21.55
N GLU A 358 -42.06 12.57 21.98
CA GLU A 358 -43.11 12.08 21.08
C GLU A 358 -43.80 13.18 20.24
N ASN A 359 -43.65 14.45 20.64
CA ASN A 359 -44.20 15.61 19.95
C ASN A 359 -43.12 16.40 19.19
N GLU A 360 -41.95 15.80 18.97
CA GLU A 360 -40.81 16.40 18.25
C GLU A 360 -40.23 17.64 18.94
N ASN A 361 -40.44 17.81 20.25
CA ASN A 361 -39.74 18.84 21.01
C ASN A 361 -38.40 18.33 21.51
N ILE A 362 -37.38 19.19 21.47
CA ILE A 362 -36.07 18.89 22.03
C ILE A 362 -36.15 18.85 23.56
N ILE A 363 -35.65 17.76 24.16
CA ILE A 363 -35.60 17.52 25.59
C ILE A 363 -34.20 17.04 26.01
N GLY A 364 -33.92 17.10 27.32
CA GLY A 364 -32.67 16.60 27.91
C GLY A 364 -31.68 17.71 28.25
N ILE A 365 -30.40 17.37 28.34
CA ILE A 365 -29.33 18.30 28.73
C ILE A 365 -28.75 18.94 27.47
N ASN A 366 -28.82 20.27 27.38
CA ASN A 366 -28.10 20.97 26.32
C ASN A 366 -26.62 21.13 26.69
N PHE A 367 -25.75 20.44 25.96
CA PHE A 367 -24.31 20.48 26.17
C PHE A 367 -23.57 21.00 24.93
N PRO A 368 -22.39 21.62 25.09
CA PRO A 368 -21.60 22.08 23.96
C PRO A 368 -21.08 20.89 23.14
N ILE A 369 -21.02 21.07 21.82
CA ILE A 369 -20.32 20.19 20.90
C ILE A 369 -18.91 20.73 20.72
N VAL A 370 -17.92 19.93 21.11
CA VAL A 370 -16.52 20.31 21.20
C VAL A 370 -15.71 19.44 20.27
N ARG A 371 -14.86 20.09 19.47
CA ARG A 371 -13.91 19.42 18.58
C ARG A 371 -13.05 18.42 19.35
N GLY A 372 -12.90 17.22 18.80
CA GLY A 372 -12.14 16.12 19.39
C GLY A 372 -12.93 15.30 20.42
N GLU A 373 -14.07 15.76 20.93
CA GLU A 373 -14.94 14.90 21.72
C GLU A 373 -15.71 13.92 20.82
N GLY A 374 -15.88 12.69 21.31
CA GLY A 374 -16.74 11.69 20.68
C GLY A 374 -18.18 11.76 21.22
N TYR A 375 -19.14 11.59 20.31
CA TYR A 375 -20.57 11.60 20.59
C TYR A 375 -21.22 10.32 20.10
N ILE A 376 -22.20 9.85 20.86
CA ILE A 376 -23.07 8.76 20.44
C ILE A 376 -24.31 9.38 19.81
N VAL A 377 -24.51 9.15 18.52
CA VAL A 377 -25.66 9.66 17.77
C VAL A 377 -26.56 8.50 17.38
N PHE A 378 -27.84 8.59 17.71
CA PHE A 378 -28.85 7.62 17.33
C PHE A 378 -29.66 8.14 16.15
N VAL A 379 -29.54 7.49 14.99
CA VAL A 379 -30.25 7.85 13.76
C VAL A 379 -31.44 6.91 13.55
N LYS A 380 -32.54 7.43 13.01
CA LYS A 380 -33.74 6.66 12.71
C LYS A 380 -33.46 5.59 11.62
N PRO A 381 -34.17 4.45 11.65
CA PRO A 381 -34.07 3.39 10.64
C PRO A 381 -34.41 3.82 9.21
#